data_AF-A0AAW7XET3-F1
#
_entry.id   AF-A0AAW7XET3-F1
#
_cell.length_a   1.000
_cell.length_b   1.000
_cell.length_c   1.000
_cell.angle_alpha   90.00
_cell.angle_beta   90.00
_cell.angle_gamma   90.00
#
_symmetry.space_group_name_H-M   'P 1'
#
loop_
_entity.id
_entity.type
_entity.pdbx_description
1 polymer ?
#
loop_
_entity_poly.entity_id
_entity_poly.type
_entity_poly.pdbx_seq_one_letter_code
_entity_poly.pdbx_strand_id
1 'polypeptide(L)' 'AQSLISAPRRRQCPTDEGTEVAFAGRSNAGKSSAINTLTGNGKLARTSKTPGRTQFINFFNFPAAPDQRIVDLPGYG' A
#
# COMPACT_ATOMS: atom_id res chain seq x y z
N ALA A 1 0.97 -1.21 11.73
CA ALA A 1 0.09 -0.76 10.61
C ALA A 1 -0.93 -1.85 10.29
N GLN A 2 -2.08 -1.46 9.76
CA GLN A 2 -3.19 -2.34 9.36
C GLN A 2 -3.70 -1.95 7.98
N SER A 3 -4.33 -2.90 7.27
CA SER A 3 -4.92 -2.64 5.94
C SER A 3 -6.19 -1.81 6.07
N LEU A 4 -6.27 -0.69 5.34
CA LEU A 4 -7.44 0.18 5.33
C LEU A 4 -8.34 -0.12 4.12
N ILE A 5 -7.83 0.09 2.91
CA ILE A 5 -8.60 -0.09 1.67
C ILE A 5 -7.68 -0.41 0.50
N SER A 6 -8.16 -1.27 -0.41
CA SER A 6 -7.52 -1.52 -1.71
C SER A 6 -8.38 -0.93 -2.81
N ALA A 7 -7.96 0.19 -3.39
CA ALA A 7 -8.71 0.92 -4.40
C ALA A 7 -8.25 0.54 -5.82
N PRO A 8 -9.12 -0.05 -6.68
CA PRO A 8 -8.76 -0.35 -8.06
C PRO A 8 -8.76 0.89 -8.97
N ARG A 9 -9.38 1.99 -8.53
CA ARG A 9 -9.47 3.25 -9.26
C ARG A 9 -9.26 4.41 -8.29
N ARG A 10 -8.68 5.51 -8.77
CA ARG A 10 -8.47 6.74 -7.98
C ARG A 10 -9.74 7.26 -7.30
N ARG A 11 -10.91 7.09 -7.94
CA ARG A 11 -12.21 7.52 -7.39
C ARG A 11 -12.67 6.73 -6.15
N GLN A 12 -12.05 5.58 -5.90
CA GLN A 12 -12.33 4.71 -4.74
C GLN A 12 -11.25 4.83 -3.66
N CYS A 13 -10.29 5.75 -3.84
CA CYS A 13 -9.37 6.10 -2.77
C CYS A 13 -10.14 6.78 -1.64
N PRO A 14 -9.67 6.62 -0.39
CA PRO A 14 -10.21 7.39 0.74
C PRO A 14 -10.00 8.89 0.50
N THR A 15 -10.74 9.72 1.24
CA THR A 15 -10.50 11.17 1.25
C THR A 15 -9.04 11.44 1.64
N ASP A 16 -8.41 12.32 0.89
CA ASP A 16 -7.05 12.79 1.14
C ASP A 16 -7.05 13.67 2.40
N GLU A 17 -6.68 13.06 3.52
CA GLU A 17 -6.66 13.67 4.85
C GLU A 17 -5.39 13.25 5.59
N GLY A 18 -4.79 14.15 6.35
CA GLY A 18 -3.57 13.88 7.11
C GLY A 18 -2.31 13.82 6.23
N THR A 19 -1.41 12.87 6.52
CA THR A 19 -0.13 12.70 5.82
C THR A 19 -0.01 11.29 5.27
N GLU A 20 0.30 11.18 3.98
CA GLU A 20 0.47 9.89 3.30
C GLU A 20 1.86 9.77 2.67
N VAL A 21 2.47 8.57 2.79
CA VAL A 21 3.73 8.23 2.11
C VAL A 21 3.47 7.15 1.07
N ALA A 22 3.66 7.49 -0.20
CA ALA A 22 3.45 6.57 -1.32
C ALA A 22 4.74 5.85 -1.75
N PHE A 23 4.65 4.53 -1.92
CA PHE A 23 5.72 3.68 -2.43
C PHE A 23 5.45 3.35 -3.90
N ALA A 24 6.31 3.83 -4.79
CA ALA A 24 6.27 3.54 -6.23
C ALA A 24 7.54 2.81 -6.68
N GLY A 25 7.42 1.95 -7.69
CA GLY A 25 8.56 1.17 -8.18
C GLY A 25 8.14 -0.01 -9.04
N ARG A 26 9.02 -0.45 -9.95
CA ARG A 26 8.74 -1.50 -10.93
C ARG A 26 8.26 -2.81 -10.31
N SER A 27 8.95 -3.31 -9.28
CA SER A 27 8.66 -4.61 -8.66
C SER A 27 7.73 -4.49 -7.47
N ASN A 28 6.63 -5.24 -7.45
CA ASN A 28 5.77 -5.37 -6.27
C ASN A 28 6.48 -6.09 -5.12
N ALA A 29 7.36 -7.05 -5.43
CA ALA A 29 8.12 -7.78 -4.41
C ALA A 29 9.03 -6.86 -3.58
N GLY A 30 9.75 -5.94 -4.24
CA GLY A 30 10.62 -4.98 -3.55
C GLY A 30 9.84 -3.99 -2.69
N LYS A 31 8.75 -3.42 -3.22
CA LYS A 31 7.89 -2.47 -2.49
C LYS A 31 7.27 -3.10 -1.25
N SER A 32 6.63 -4.26 -1.40
CA SER A 32 5.99 -4.93 -0.28
C SER A 32 7.00 -5.37 0.78
N SER A 33 8.21 -5.78 0.37
CA SER A 33 9.29 -6.09 1.33
C SER A 33 9.66 -4.86 2.15
N ALA A 34 9.90 -3.71 1.50
CA ALA A 34 10.22 -2.46 2.20
C ALA A 34 9.10 -2.01 3.16
N ILE A 35 7.83 -2.09 2.73
CA ILE A 35 6.68 -1.76 3.57
C ILE A 35 6.61 -2.69 4.79
N ASN A 36 6.77 -4.00 4.61
CA ASN A 36 6.74 -4.97 5.69
C ASN A 36 7.88 -4.73 6.71
N THR A 37 9.08 -4.38 6.23
CA THR A 37 10.23 -4.03 7.08
C THR A 37 9.96 -2.74 7.86
N LEU A 38 9.49 -1.67 7.21
CA LEU A 38 9.22 -0.38 7.85
C LEU A 38 8.09 -0.44 8.87
N THR A 39 7.10 -1.30 8.64
CA THR A 39 5.93 -1.43 9.52
C THR A 39 6.10 -2.50 10.60
N GLY A 40 7.23 -3.22 10.61
CA GLY A 40 7.47 -4.35 11.51
C GLY A 40 6.46 -5.50 11.34
N ASN A 41 5.73 -5.55 10.23
CA ASN A 41 4.66 -6.52 9.99
C ASN A 41 4.92 -7.29 8.69
N GLY A 42 5.45 -8.50 8.81
CA GLY A 42 5.84 -9.35 7.68
C GLY A 42 4.70 -9.81 6.76
N LYS A 43 3.43 -9.56 7.10
CA LYS A 43 2.26 -10.01 6.32
C LYS A 43 1.35 -8.86 5.86
N LEU A 44 1.78 -7.61 6.05
CA LEU A 44 0.95 -6.44 5.79
C LEU A 44 0.76 -6.19 4.29
N ALA A 45 1.85 -5.95 3.58
CA ALA A 45 1.85 -5.77 2.13
C ALA A 45 2.02 -7.14 1.45
N ARG A 46 0.98 -7.56 0.74
CA ARG A 46 0.97 -8.85 0.03
C ARG A 46 1.53 -8.68 -1.37
N THR A 47 2.55 -9.47 -1.69
CA THR A 47 3.06 -9.61 -3.05
C THR A 47 2.09 -10.48 -3.85
N SER A 48 1.26 -9.88 -4.70
CA SER A 48 0.52 -10.65 -5.70
C SER A 48 1.53 -11.28 -6.66
N LYS A 49 1.65 -12.60 -6.63
CA LYS A 49 2.53 -13.38 -7.52
C LYS A 49 1.93 -13.61 -8.90
N THR A 50 0.66 -13.25 -9.13
CA THR A 50 -0.03 -13.48 -10.39
C THR A 50 0.09 -12.25 -11.29
N PRO A 51 0.83 -12.32 -12.41
CA PRO A 51 0.95 -11.22 -13.36
C PRO A 51 -0.41 -10.88 -13.98
N GLY A 52 -0.67 -9.58 -14.23
CA GLY A 52 -1.78 -9.13 -15.08
C GLY A 52 -3.16 -8.96 -14.44
N ARG A 53 -3.34 -9.22 -13.13
CA ARG A 53 -4.63 -9.01 -12.46
C ARG A 53 -4.61 -7.67 -11.71
N THR A 54 -5.42 -6.72 -12.21
CA THR A 54 -5.75 -5.38 -11.68
C THR A 54 -4.85 -4.90 -10.54
N GLN A 55 -4.03 -3.90 -10.82
CA GLN A 55 -3.10 -3.36 -9.84
C GLN A 55 -3.85 -2.37 -8.93
N PHE A 56 -4.14 -2.79 -7.69
CA PHE A 56 -4.82 -1.95 -6.68
C PHE A 56 -3.84 -0.98 -6.03
N ILE A 57 -4.34 0.19 -5.64
CA ILE A 57 -3.67 1.09 -4.70
C ILE A 57 -4.04 0.62 -3.29
N ASN A 58 -3.06 0.15 -2.51
CA ASN A 58 -3.33 -0.31 -1.14
C ASN A 58 -2.99 0.78 -0.14
N PHE A 59 -3.93 1.07 0.75
CA PHE A 59 -3.75 2.02 1.85
C PHE A 59 -3.61 1.25 3.16
N PHE A 60 -2.64 1.66 3.97
CA PHE A 60 -2.40 1.14 5.30
C PHE A 60 -2.41 2.28 6.31
N ASN A 61 -3.09 2.10 7.44
CA ASN A 61 -3.14 3.08 8.51
C ASN A 61 -2.35 2.61 9.74
N PHE A 62 -2.09 3.54 10.66
CA PHE A 62 -1.47 3.25 11.95
C PHE A 62 -2.48 3.52 13.06
N PRO A 63 -2.89 2.51 13.85
CA PRO A 63 -3.84 2.71 14.95
C PRO A 63 -3.38 3.75 15.98
N ALA A 64 -2.07 3.87 16.20
CA ALA A 64 -1.48 4.86 17.10
C ALA A 64 -1.28 6.25 16.45
N ALA A 65 -1.50 6.39 15.14
CA ALA A 65 -1.35 7.63 14.39
C ALA A 65 -2.38 7.65 13.23
N PRO A 66 -3.67 7.93 13.53
CA PRO A 66 -4.77 7.77 12.59
C PRO A 66 -4.67 8.69 11.36
N ASP A 67 -3.98 9.83 11.50
CA ASP A 67 -3.76 10.80 10.42
C ASP A 67 -2.54 10.44 9.53
N GLN A 68 -1.88 9.31 9.78
CA GLN A 68 -0.73 8.85 9.00
C GLN A 68 -1.08 7.59 8.21
N ARG A 69 -0.68 7.57 6.94
CA ARG A 69 -0.92 6.43 6.04
C ARG A 69 0.29 6.08 5.19
N ILE A 70 0.42 4.79 4.89
CA ILE A 70 1.30 4.28 3.83
C ILE A 70 0.43 3.88 2.65
N VAL A 71 0.86 4.26 1.45
CA VAL A 71 0.20 3.91 0.20
C VAL A 71 1.14 3.04 -0.63
N ASP A 72 0.74 1.82 -0.95
CA ASP A 72 1.44 0.95 -1.89
C ASP A 72 0.82 1.15 -3.27
N LEU A 73 1.56 1.83 -4.15
CA LEU A 73 1.14 2.04 -5.51
C LEU A 73 1.41 0.79 -6.35
N PRO A 74 0.61 0.55 -7.38
CA PRO A 74 0.86 -0.55 -8.29
C PRO A 74 2.22 -0.42 -8.98
N GLY A 75 2.96 -1.54 -9.10
CA GLY A 75 4.23 -1.54 -9.80
C GLY A 75 4.06 -1.38 -11.31
N TYR A 76 4.81 -0.47 -11.93
CA TYR A 76 4.70 -0.17 -13.36
C TYR A 76 5.41 -1.19 -14.29
N GLY A 77 5.78 -2.36 -13.77
CA GLY A 77 6.50 -3.42 -14.49
C GLY A 77 5.59 -4.53 -14.96
#